data_AF-A0A1D2RXG2-F1
#
_entry.id   AF-A0A1D2RXG2-F1
#
_cell.length_a   1.000
_cell.length_b   1.000
_cell.length_c   1.000
_cell.angle_alpha   90.00
_cell.angle_beta   90.00
_cell.angle_gamma   90.00
#
_symmetry.space_group_name_H-M   'P 1'
#
loop_
_entity.id
_entity.type
_entity.pdbx_description
1 polymer ?
#
loop_
_entity_poly.entity_id
_entity_poly.type
_entity_poly.pdbx_seq_one_letter_code
_entity_poly.pdbx_strand_id
1 'polypeptide(L)'
;MPASDPAQTAALSPAAVDGRSALGWMHTARFLTTAAQLHQLPVVDVPEIAFVGRSNAGKSSCINTLTQQKQLAFASKKPGRTQHINLFSLGRQNTTDAVLADLPGYGYAAVSRSDKMRWQQVMVNYLVQRQSLTGIVLLCDPRLGLTGLDEALLEVVRPRVEDGLKFLVLLTKADKLTRAEQAKALSIARLQTGGGEVQMFSALKKQGVEEAALRLWHWAHPDTLPAPDAPPPASDEPDDGPV
;
A
#
# COMPACT_ATOMS: atom_id res chain seq x y z
N MET A 1 45.49 -5.23 -32.38
CA MET A 1 44.21 -5.63 -31.76
C MET A 1 44.23 -5.18 -30.32
N PRO A 2 43.50 -4.12 -29.92
CA PRO A 2 43.29 -3.85 -28.51
C PRO A 2 42.02 -4.58 -28.05
N ALA A 3 42.18 -5.36 -26.99
CA ALA A 3 41.12 -6.12 -26.36
C ALA A 3 40.16 -5.17 -25.62
N SER A 4 38.87 -5.44 -25.83
CA SER A 4 37.72 -4.70 -25.33
C SER A 4 37.57 -4.81 -23.81
N ASP A 5 37.30 -3.68 -23.18
CA ASP A 5 36.78 -3.58 -21.80
C ASP A 5 35.54 -4.47 -21.61
N PRO A 6 35.45 -5.26 -20.52
CA PRO A 6 34.18 -5.82 -20.12
C PRO A 6 33.40 -4.75 -19.35
N ALA A 7 32.36 -4.27 -20.02
CA ALA A 7 31.15 -3.64 -19.50
C ALA A 7 31.07 -3.54 -17.96
N GLN A 8 31.28 -2.34 -17.45
CA GLN A 8 30.74 -1.92 -16.15
C GLN A 8 29.25 -2.25 -16.14
N THR A 9 28.89 -3.20 -15.29
CA THR A 9 27.50 -3.44 -14.92
C THR A 9 27.08 -2.21 -14.14
N ALA A 10 26.41 -1.29 -14.81
CA ALA A 10 25.80 -0.12 -14.18
C ALA A 10 24.71 -0.62 -13.23
N ALA A 11 25.11 -0.97 -12.01
CA ALA A 11 24.23 -1.01 -10.87
C ALA A 11 23.51 0.34 -10.84
N LEU A 12 22.19 0.30 -10.99
CA LEU A 12 21.34 1.47 -10.84
C LEU A 12 21.63 2.05 -9.46
N SER A 13 22.37 3.15 -9.41
CA SER A 13 22.47 3.99 -8.23
C SER A 13 21.04 4.31 -7.75
N PRO A 14 20.75 4.38 -6.44
CA PRO A 14 19.43 4.72 -5.91
C PRO A 14 19.15 6.21 -6.18
N ALA A 15 18.92 6.54 -7.45
CA ALA A 15 18.36 7.81 -7.87
C ALA A 15 16.92 7.83 -7.38
N ALA A 16 16.59 8.87 -6.61
CA ALA A 16 15.28 9.11 -5.99
C ALA A 16 14.13 8.58 -6.87
N VAL A 17 13.54 7.45 -6.47
CA VAL A 17 12.41 6.89 -7.18
C VAL A 17 11.29 7.92 -7.17
N ASP A 18 10.84 8.30 -8.36
CA ASP A 18 9.74 9.23 -8.54
C ASP A 18 8.40 8.49 -8.62
N GLY A 19 7.29 9.24 -8.51
CA GLY A 19 5.94 8.65 -8.56
C GLY A 19 5.66 7.88 -9.84
N ARG A 20 6.26 8.29 -10.97
CA ARG A 20 6.13 7.60 -12.25
C ARG A 20 6.82 6.25 -12.26
N SER A 21 8.03 6.16 -11.72
CA SER A 21 8.79 4.91 -11.62
C SER A 21 8.09 3.93 -10.68
N ALA A 22 7.56 4.43 -9.55
CA ALA A 22 6.74 3.64 -8.63
C ALA A 22 5.47 3.10 -9.31
N LEU A 23 4.79 3.89 -10.16
CA LEU A 23 3.67 3.39 -10.97
C LEU A 23 4.11 2.34 -12.01
N GLY A 24 5.29 2.50 -12.59
CA GLY A 24 5.89 1.50 -13.48
C GLY A 24 6.16 0.18 -12.77
N TRP A 25 6.54 0.23 -11.49
CA TRP A 25 6.65 -0.95 -10.63
C TRP A 25 5.27 -1.57 -10.34
N MET A 26 4.26 -0.77 -9.94
CA MET A 26 2.91 -1.28 -9.69
C MET A 26 2.27 -1.97 -10.91
N HIS A 27 2.62 -1.55 -12.13
CA HIS A 27 2.15 -2.18 -13.36
C HIS A 27 2.60 -3.64 -13.54
N THR A 28 3.66 -4.04 -12.84
CA THR A 28 4.16 -5.42 -12.86
C THR A 28 3.25 -6.40 -12.13
N ALA A 29 2.25 -5.93 -11.37
CA ALA A 29 1.41 -6.77 -10.53
C ALA A 29 0.78 -7.94 -11.31
N ARG A 30 0.89 -9.17 -10.81
CA ARG A 30 0.24 -10.36 -11.38
C ARG A 30 -0.54 -11.10 -10.31
N PHE A 31 -1.64 -11.74 -10.69
CA PHE A 31 -2.38 -12.60 -9.78
C PHE A 31 -1.49 -13.76 -9.32
N LEU A 32 -1.36 -13.92 -8.00
CA LEU A 32 -0.59 -14.99 -7.39
C LEU A 32 -1.50 -16.12 -6.93
N THR A 33 -2.44 -15.84 -6.02
CA THR A 33 -3.36 -16.84 -5.49
C THR A 33 -4.59 -16.22 -4.83
N THR A 34 -5.58 -17.05 -4.55
CA THR A 34 -6.76 -16.70 -3.76
C THR A 34 -6.96 -17.71 -2.64
N ALA A 35 -7.29 -17.24 -1.45
CA ALA A 35 -7.45 -18.07 -0.26
C ALA A 35 -8.67 -17.67 0.55
N ALA A 36 -9.40 -18.65 1.09
CA ALA A 36 -10.51 -18.39 2.00
C ALA A 36 -10.05 -18.20 3.45
N GLN A 37 -8.87 -18.73 3.80
CA GLN A 37 -8.37 -18.78 5.17
C GLN A 37 -6.86 -18.52 5.21
N LEU A 38 -6.36 -17.99 6.33
CA LEU A 38 -4.95 -17.58 6.52
C LEU A 38 -3.96 -18.71 6.22
N HIS A 39 -4.21 -19.93 6.71
CA HIS A 39 -3.33 -21.09 6.51
C HIS A 39 -3.23 -21.60 5.04
N GLN A 40 -4.11 -21.15 4.14
CA GLN A 40 -4.04 -21.47 2.71
C GLN A 40 -3.14 -20.51 1.94
N LEU A 41 -2.72 -19.40 2.56
CA LEU A 41 -1.84 -18.44 1.93
C LEU A 41 -0.40 -18.98 1.93
N PRO A 42 0.33 -18.85 0.81
CA PRO A 42 1.73 -19.19 0.78
C PRO A 42 2.50 -18.35 1.80
N VAL A 43 3.54 -18.93 2.36
CA VAL A 43 4.55 -18.15 3.07
C VAL A 43 5.31 -17.34 2.01
N VAL A 44 5.48 -16.05 2.27
CA VAL A 44 6.23 -15.15 1.39
C VAL A 44 7.28 -14.45 2.24
N ASP A 45 8.51 -14.43 1.76
CA ASP A 45 9.66 -13.82 2.46
C ASP A 45 9.92 -12.37 2.00
N VAL A 46 8.93 -11.78 1.31
CA VAL A 46 8.98 -10.42 0.77
C VAL A 46 7.95 -9.52 1.45
N PRO A 47 8.15 -8.19 1.45
CA PRO A 47 7.18 -7.25 1.99
C PRO A 47 5.77 -7.43 1.41
N GLU A 48 4.79 -7.61 2.29
CA GLU A 48 3.38 -7.72 1.94
C GLU A 48 2.60 -6.48 2.38
N ILE A 49 1.77 -5.93 1.49
CA ILE A 49 0.96 -4.72 1.71
C ILE A 49 -0.52 -5.07 1.55
N ALA A 50 -1.28 -4.91 2.62
CA ALA A 50 -2.71 -5.25 2.62
C ALA A 50 -3.61 -4.06 2.35
N PHE A 51 -4.57 -4.24 1.44
CA PHE A 51 -5.65 -3.30 1.18
C PHE A 51 -6.90 -3.77 1.89
N VAL A 52 -7.45 -2.91 2.75
CA VAL A 52 -8.61 -3.20 3.58
C VAL A 52 -9.57 -2.02 3.57
N GLY A 53 -10.85 -2.26 3.79
CA GLY A 53 -11.85 -1.19 3.82
C GLY A 53 -13.25 -1.72 3.64
N ARG A 54 -14.25 -0.87 3.88
CA ARG A 54 -15.66 -1.25 3.75
C ARG A 54 -16.00 -1.73 2.34
N SER A 55 -17.02 -2.59 2.24
CA SER A 55 -17.61 -2.95 0.95
C SER A 55 -17.98 -1.68 0.16
N ASN A 56 -17.61 -1.62 -1.12
CA ASN A 56 -17.79 -0.46 -1.99
C ASN A 56 -17.03 0.83 -1.60
N ALA A 57 -16.06 0.75 -0.68
CA ALA A 57 -15.13 1.87 -0.42
C ALA A 57 -14.24 2.18 -1.64
N GLY A 58 -14.12 1.27 -2.61
CA GLY A 58 -13.36 1.49 -3.84
C GLY A 58 -12.01 0.76 -3.89
N LYS A 59 -11.79 -0.23 -3.02
CA LYS A 59 -10.57 -1.06 -2.94
C LYS A 59 -10.12 -1.64 -4.28
N SER A 60 -10.98 -2.41 -4.94
CA SER A 60 -10.62 -3.00 -6.25
C SER A 60 -10.35 -1.93 -7.31
N SER A 61 -11.08 -0.80 -7.29
CA SER A 61 -10.81 0.33 -8.17
C SER A 61 -9.47 0.99 -7.87
N CYS A 62 -9.09 1.11 -6.60
CA CYS A 62 -7.80 1.63 -6.16
C CYS A 62 -6.66 0.72 -6.64
N ILE A 63 -6.73 -0.59 -6.35
CA ILE A 63 -5.74 -1.58 -6.80
C ILE A 63 -5.58 -1.51 -8.32
N ASN A 64 -6.68 -1.60 -9.08
CA ASN A 64 -6.66 -1.54 -10.53
C ASN A 64 -6.08 -0.23 -11.08
N THR A 65 -6.31 0.90 -10.39
CA THR A 65 -5.76 2.19 -10.80
C THR A 65 -4.26 2.26 -10.54
N LEU A 66 -3.81 1.82 -9.36
CA LEU A 66 -2.41 1.78 -8.98
C LEU A 66 -1.61 0.84 -9.88
N THR A 67 -2.15 -0.35 -10.16
CA THR A 67 -1.51 -1.35 -11.03
C THR A 67 -1.74 -1.10 -12.51
N GLN A 68 -2.51 -0.07 -12.87
CA GLN A 68 -2.85 0.30 -14.25
C GLN A 68 -3.50 -0.86 -15.04
N GLN A 69 -4.21 -1.76 -14.35
CA GLN A 69 -4.86 -2.95 -14.92
C GLN A 69 -6.37 -2.91 -14.72
N LYS A 70 -7.13 -3.27 -15.75
CA LYS A 70 -8.61 -3.13 -15.71
C LYS A 70 -9.33 -4.22 -14.89
N GLN A 71 -8.75 -5.41 -14.75
CA GLN A 71 -9.41 -6.58 -14.15
C GLN A 71 -8.49 -7.42 -13.26
N LEU A 72 -7.45 -6.82 -12.68
CA LEU A 72 -6.58 -7.55 -11.75
C LEU A 72 -7.33 -7.86 -10.45
N ALA A 73 -7.89 -6.83 -9.82
CA ALA A 73 -8.86 -6.97 -8.75
C ALA A 73 -10.28 -6.87 -9.33
N PHE A 74 -11.10 -7.91 -9.13
CA PHE A 74 -12.47 -7.91 -9.63
C PHE A 74 -13.33 -6.88 -8.89
N ALA A 75 -13.47 -5.69 -9.47
CA ALA A 75 -14.39 -4.65 -9.03
C ALA A 75 -15.84 -5.03 -9.42
N SER A 76 -16.41 -6.07 -8.81
CA SER A 76 -17.82 -6.40 -9.05
C SER A 76 -18.72 -5.35 -8.40
N LYS A 77 -19.65 -4.79 -9.20
CA LYS A 77 -20.75 -3.95 -8.67
C LYS A 77 -21.75 -4.76 -7.84
N LYS A 78 -21.73 -6.11 -7.93
CA LYS A 78 -22.55 -7.01 -7.12
C LYS A 78 -21.85 -7.20 -5.77
N PRO A 79 -22.37 -6.64 -4.68
CA PRO A 79 -21.70 -6.69 -3.40
C PRO A 79 -21.69 -8.14 -2.84
N GLY A 80 -20.60 -8.56 -2.17
CA GLY A 80 -20.47 -9.89 -1.56
C GLY A 80 -19.68 -10.94 -2.37
N ARG A 81 -19.09 -10.60 -3.53
CA ARG A 81 -18.37 -11.56 -4.38
C ARG A 81 -16.93 -11.88 -3.96
N THR A 82 -16.30 -11.04 -3.14
CA THR A 82 -14.92 -11.24 -2.69
C THR A 82 -14.93 -11.70 -1.24
N GLN A 83 -15.17 -13.00 -1.03
CA GLN A 83 -15.06 -13.67 0.28
C GLN A 83 -13.66 -14.22 0.55
N HIS A 84 -12.74 -14.03 -0.40
CA HIS A 84 -11.40 -14.56 -0.39
C HIS A 84 -10.38 -13.43 -0.30
N ILE A 85 -9.24 -13.74 0.29
CA ILE A 85 -8.03 -12.94 0.22
C ILE A 85 -7.40 -13.20 -1.14
N ASN A 86 -7.14 -12.16 -1.92
CA ASN A 86 -6.40 -12.29 -3.19
C ASN A 86 -5.01 -11.72 -3.02
N LEU A 87 -3.99 -12.49 -3.41
CA LEU A 87 -2.61 -12.02 -3.44
C LEU A 87 -2.21 -11.69 -4.87
N PHE A 88 -1.46 -10.60 -5.02
CA PHE A 88 -0.86 -10.17 -6.26
C PHE A 88 0.65 -9.99 -6.06
N SER A 89 1.47 -10.71 -6.81
CA SER A 89 2.92 -10.52 -6.78
C SER A 89 3.33 -9.31 -7.61
N LEU A 90 4.30 -8.55 -7.12
CA LEU A 90 4.97 -7.46 -7.82
C LEU A 90 6.42 -7.85 -8.08
N GLY A 91 6.99 -7.31 -9.16
CA GLY A 91 8.40 -7.49 -9.51
C GLY A 91 8.63 -7.78 -10.99
N ARG A 92 9.90 -7.67 -11.41
CA ARG A 92 10.32 -7.83 -12.81
C ARG A 92 11.05 -9.15 -13.01
N GLN A 93 11.08 -9.62 -14.26
CA GLN A 93 11.92 -10.75 -14.69
C GLN A 93 11.73 -12.01 -13.81
N ASN A 94 10.47 -12.33 -13.46
CA ASN A 94 10.10 -13.46 -12.60
C ASN A 94 10.64 -13.42 -11.16
N THR A 95 11.21 -12.29 -10.73
CA THR A 95 11.52 -12.06 -9.31
C THR A 95 10.33 -11.38 -8.67
N THR A 96 9.89 -11.88 -7.51
CA THR A 96 8.87 -11.20 -6.70
C THR A 96 9.58 -10.34 -5.67
N ASP A 97 9.34 -9.03 -5.69
CA ASP A 97 9.92 -8.07 -4.74
C ASP A 97 8.94 -7.69 -3.61
N ALA A 98 7.63 -7.76 -3.89
CA ALA A 98 6.58 -7.51 -2.92
C ALA A 98 5.29 -8.24 -3.28
N VAL A 99 4.35 -8.27 -2.33
CA VAL A 99 3.01 -8.81 -2.52
C VAL A 99 1.95 -7.79 -2.10
N LEU A 100 0.94 -7.57 -2.94
CA LEU A 100 -0.27 -6.86 -2.55
C LEU A 100 -1.34 -7.86 -2.15
N ALA A 101 -1.98 -7.64 -1.01
CA ALA A 101 -3.10 -8.44 -0.55
C ALA A 101 -4.41 -7.64 -0.61
N ASP A 102 -5.40 -8.17 -1.31
CA ASP A 102 -6.76 -7.64 -1.36
C ASP A 102 -7.63 -8.39 -0.36
N LEU A 103 -7.87 -7.77 0.80
CA LEU A 103 -8.70 -8.37 1.85
C LEU A 103 -10.19 -8.22 1.53
N PRO A 104 -11.04 -9.14 1.99
CA PRO A 104 -12.48 -8.99 1.86
C PRO A 104 -12.96 -7.73 2.61
N GLY A 105 -13.85 -6.96 2.00
CA GLY A 105 -14.23 -5.65 2.55
C GLY A 105 -15.41 -5.71 3.53
N TYR A 106 -15.25 -5.26 4.77
CA TYR A 106 -16.22 -5.40 5.86
C TYR A 106 -17.49 -4.53 5.73
N GLY A 107 -18.46 -4.75 6.61
CA GLY A 107 -19.67 -3.92 6.73
C GLY A 107 -20.76 -4.21 5.70
N TYR A 108 -20.72 -5.37 5.02
CA TYR A 108 -21.75 -5.72 4.02
C TYR A 108 -23.06 -6.18 4.67
N ALA A 109 -24.19 -5.64 4.21
CA ALA A 109 -25.52 -5.92 4.76
C ALA A 109 -26.08 -7.29 4.36
N ALA A 110 -25.78 -7.80 3.15
CA ALA A 110 -26.51 -8.94 2.58
C ALA A 110 -25.81 -10.32 2.67
N VAL A 111 -24.83 -10.48 3.55
CA VAL A 111 -24.33 -11.81 3.96
C VAL A 111 -25.03 -12.29 5.23
N SER A 112 -25.06 -13.61 5.46
CA SER A 112 -25.53 -14.17 6.72
C SER A 112 -24.69 -13.65 7.90
N ARG A 113 -25.26 -13.60 9.11
CA ARG A 113 -24.54 -13.14 10.30
C ARG A 113 -23.32 -14.03 10.60
N SER A 114 -23.41 -15.33 10.35
CA SER A 114 -22.31 -16.29 10.54
C SER A 114 -21.16 -16.05 9.56
N ASP A 115 -21.45 -15.86 8.28
CA ASP A 115 -20.42 -15.53 7.29
C ASP A 115 -19.79 -14.19 7.61
N LYS A 116 -20.61 -13.25 8.14
CA LYS A 116 -20.15 -11.95 8.62
C LYS A 116 -19.23 -12.01 9.84
N MET A 117 -19.27 -13.06 10.64
CA MET A 117 -18.29 -13.20 11.72
C MET A 117 -17.03 -13.90 11.21
N ARG A 118 -17.19 -14.92 10.36
CA ARG A 118 -16.07 -15.71 9.83
C ARG A 118 -15.06 -14.86 9.06
N TRP A 119 -15.51 -14.07 8.09
CA TRP A 119 -14.64 -13.21 7.29
C TRP A 119 -13.97 -12.09 8.12
N GLN A 120 -14.65 -11.55 9.13
CA GLN A 120 -14.10 -10.55 10.05
C GLN A 120 -12.98 -11.17 10.86
N GLN A 121 -13.17 -12.39 11.36
CA GLN A 121 -12.14 -13.13 12.05
C GLN A 121 -10.94 -13.42 11.14
N VAL A 122 -11.18 -13.86 9.89
CA VAL A 122 -10.09 -14.11 8.92
C VAL A 122 -9.31 -12.83 8.63
N MET A 123 -9.99 -11.70 8.45
CA MET A 123 -9.36 -10.41 8.22
C MET A 123 -8.53 -9.96 9.44
N VAL A 124 -9.10 -10.02 10.64
CA VAL A 124 -8.39 -9.64 11.88
C VAL A 124 -7.18 -10.55 12.11
N ASN A 125 -7.35 -11.87 11.98
CA ASN A 125 -6.25 -12.82 12.12
C ASN A 125 -5.14 -12.54 11.11
N TYR A 126 -5.49 -12.22 9.86
CA TYR A 126 -4.51 -11.86 8.85
C TYR A 126 -3.75 -10.58 9.23
N LEU A 127 -4.43 -9.52 9.67
CA LEU A 127 -3.78 -8.24 10.02
C LEU A 127 -2.85 -8.35 11.24
N VAL A 128 -3.16 -9.25 12.17
CA VAL A 128 -2.41 -9.44 13.42
C VAL A 128 -1.32 -10.50 13.29
N GLN A 129 -1.56 -11.61 12.60
CA GLN A 129 -0.69 -12.80 12.63
C GLN A 129 0.22 -12.95 11.40
N ARG A 130 -0.06 -12.25 10.30
CA ARG A 130 0.73 -12.38 9.06
C ARG A 130 2.10 -11.73 9.23
N GLN A 131 3.15 -12.54 9.31
CA GLN A 131 4.52 -12.08 9.56
C GLN A 131 5.08 -11.21 8.42
N SER A 132 4.78 -11.56 7.17
CA SER A 132 5.24 -10.80 5.98
C SER A 132 4.56 -9.45 5.80
N LEU A 133 3.50 -9.16 6.56
CA LEU A 133 2.72 -7.94 6.42
C LEU A 133 3.50 -6.75 7.00
N THR A 134 3.93 -5.86 6.11
CA THR A 134 4.75 -4.66 6.38
C THR A 134 3.94 -3.37 6.34
N GLY A 135 2.81 -3.36 5.62
CA GLY A 135 1.98 -2.18 5.48
C GLY A 135 0.49 -2.48 5.32
N ILE A 136 -0.35 -1.59 5.84
CA ILE A 136 -1.81 -1.62 5.66
C ILE A 136 -2.27 -0.33 5.01
N VAL A 137 -3.10 -0.48 3.98
CA VAL A 137 -3.82 0.59 3.30
C VAL A 137 -5.31 0.46 3.62
N LEU A 138 -5.82 1.34 4.48
CA LEU A 138 -7.24 1.43 4.82
C LEU A 138 -7.96 2.38 3.84
N LEU A 139 -8.98 1.90 3.15
CA LEU A 139 -9.77 2.70 2.22
C LEU A 139 -11.09 3.14 2.86
N CYS A 140 -11.28 4.45 2.92
CA CYS A 140 -12.47 5.09 3.48
C CYS A 140 -13.12 6.02 2.45
N ASP A 141 -14.44 5.94 2.28
CA ASP A 141 -15.21 6.95 1.54
C ASP A 141 -15.44 8.16 2.48
N PRO A 142 -14.82 9.33 2.22
CA PRO A 142 -14.84 10.47 3.14
C PRO A 142 -16.23 11.08 3.32
N ARG A 143 -17.19 10.79 2.43
CA ARG A 143 -18.59 11.25 2.56
C ARG A 143 -19.33 10.60 3.73
N LEU A 144 -18.86 9.43 4.15
CA LEU A 144 -19.43 8.66 5.25
C LEU A 144 -18.59 8.78 6.53
N GLY A 145 -17.42 9.42 6.46
CA GLY A 145 -16.44 9.43 7.54
C GLY A 145 -15.87 8.04 7.88
N LEU A 146 -15.09 8.01 8.96
CA LEU A 146 -14.73 6.77 9.64
C LEU A 146 -15.93 6.33 10.48
N THR A 147 -16.24 5.04 10.40
CA THR A 147 -17.32 4.39 11.15
C THR A 147 -16.75 3.58 12.30
N GLY A 148 -17.60 3.15 13.24
CA GLY A 148 -17.15 2.31 14.36
C GLY A 148 -16.45 1.01 13.97
N LEU A 149 -16.72 0.46 12.77
CA LEU A 149 -15.98 -0.69 12.24
C LEU A 149 -14.56 -0.31 11.79
N ASP A 150 -14.38 0.90 11.26
CA ASP A 150 -13.06 1.43 10.90
C ASP A 150 -12.25 1.72 12.17
N GLU A 151 -12.88 2.32 13.19
CA GLU A 151 -12.26 2.57 14.50
C GLU A 151 -11.85 1.27 15.21
N ALA A 152 -12.73 0.25 15.23
CA ALA A 152 -12.38 -1.05 15.79
C ALA A 152 -11.19 -1.70 15.06
N LEU A 153 -11.09 -1.53 13.73
CA LEU A 153 -9.95 -2.03 12.97
C LEU A 153 -8.67 -1.26 13.33
N LEU A 154 -8.75 0.06 13.48
CA LEU A 154 -7.63 0.89 13.93
C LEU A 154 -7.09 0.43 15.28
N GLU A 155 -7.97 0.15 16.25
CA GLU A 155 -7.56 -0.36 17.57
C GLU A 155 -6.88 -1.74 17.49
N VAL A 156 -7.38 -2.63 16.62
CA VAL A 156 -6.79 -3.96 16.43
C VAL A 156 -5.39 -3.89 15.82
N VAL A 157 -5.15 -2.96 14.90
CA VAL A 157 -3.84 -2.83 14.21
C VAL A 157 -2.86 -1.94 14.96
N ARG A 158 -3.32 -1.12 15.92
CA ARG A 158 -2.50 -0.17 16.68
C ARG A 158 -1.22 -0.81 17.26
N PRO A 159 -1.24 -1.97 17.94
CA PRO A 159 -0.02 -2.57 18.46
C PRO A 159 1.02 -2.87 17.37
N ARG A 160 0.57 -3.36 16.20
CA ARG A 160 1.46 -3.65 15.08
C ARG A 160 2.07 -2.38 14.50
N VAL A 161 1.30 -1.28 14.47
CA VAL A 161 1.78 0.03 14.01
C VAL A 161 2.84 0.58 14.97
N GLU A 162 2.64 0.41 16.28
CA GLU A 162 3.65 0.73 17.30
C GLU A 162 4.92 -0.12 17.13
N ASP A 163 4.79 -1.38 16.71
CA ASP A 163 5.90 -2.29 16.36
C ASP A 163 6.56 -1.97 14.99
N GLY A 164 6.13 -0.91 14.31
CA GLY A 164 6.76 -0.42 13.07
C GLY A 164 6.01 -0.75 11.77
N LEU A 165 4.84 -1.40 11.86
CA LEU A 165 3.97 -1.62 10.69
C LEU A 165 3.53 -0.29 10.09
N LYS A 166 3.68 -0.14 8.77
CA LYS A 166 3.26 1.08 8.08
C LYS A 166 1.74 1.11 7.91
N PHE A 167 1.13 2.27 8.10
CA PHE A 167 -0.32 2.42 8.03
C PHE A 167 -0.72 3.68 7.26
N LEU A 168 -1.62 3.54 6.30
CA LEU A 168 -2.08 4.60 5.42
C LEU A 168 -3.58 4.56 5.26
N VAL A 169 -4.24 5.70 5.47
CA VAL A 169 -5.65 5.89 5.13
C VAL A 169 -5.79 6.60 3.79
N LEU A 170 -6.43 5.93 2.84
CA LEU A 170 -6.85 6.51 1.56
C LEU A 170 -8.30 6.96 1.64
N LEU A 171 -8.52 8.27 1.57
CA LEU A 171 -9.83 8.87 1.41
C LEU A 171 -10.24 8.81 -0.05
N THR A 172 -10.93 7.72 -0.43
CA THR A 172 -11.29 7.40 -1.81
C THR A 172 -12.40 8.29 -2.35
N LYS A 173 -12.66 8.22 -3.68
CA LYS A 173 -13.73 8.97 -4.34
C LYS A 173 -13.65 10.48 -4.07
N ALA A 174 -12.43 11.02 -3.95
CA ALA A 174 -12.19 12.44 -3.74
C ALA A 174 -12.87 13.33 -4.79
N ASP A 175 -13.11 12.81 -6.00
CA ASP A 175 -13.86 13.46 -7.08
C ASP A 175 -15.32 13.80 -6.74
N LYS A 176 -15.86 13.24 -5.66
CA LYS A 176 -17.21 13.53 -5.16
C LYS A 176 -17.27 14.66 -4.15
N LEU A 177 -16.12 15.22 -3.76
CA LEU A 177 -16.01 16.29 -2.78
C LEU A 177 -15.39 17.53 -3.42
N THR A 178 -15.88 18.70 -3.01
CA THR A 178 -15.25 19.99 -3.27
C THR A 178 -13.91 20.11 -2.54
N ARG A 179 -13.03 21.04 -2.95
CA ARG A 179 -11.72 21.24 -2.28
C ARG A 179 -11.85 21.54 -0.78
N ALA A 180 -12.85 22.31 -0.38
CA ALA A 180 -13.10 22.62 1.03
C ALA A 180 -13.52 21.38 1.83
N GLU A 181 -14.39 20.54 1.26
CA GLU A 181 -14.79 19.28 1.88
C GLU A 181 -13.64 18.28 1.97
N GLN A 182 -12.78 18.22 0.94
CA GLN A 182 -11.56 17.39 0.98
C GLN A 182 -10.63 17.82 2.11
N ALA A 183 -10.36 19.12 2.26
CA ALA A 183 -9.52 19.64 3.32
C ALA A 183 -10.09 19.33 4.72
N LYS A 184 -11.42 19.47 4.88
CA LYS A 184 -12.12 19.13 6.12
C LYS A 184 -12.04 17.63 6.42
N ALA A 185 -12.32 16.77 5.43
CA ALA A 185 -12.25 15.32 5.60
C ALA A 185 -10.84 14.84 5.94
N LEU A 186 -9.81 15.41 5.30
CA LEU A 186 -8.41 15.12 5.58
C LEU A 186 -8.04 15.49 7.02
N SER A 187 -8.46 16.67 7.49
CA SER A 187 -8.21 17.13 8.86
C SER A 187 -8.87 16.21 9.90
N ILE A 188 -10.15 15.88 9.69
CA ILE A 188 -10.91 14.98 10.58
C ILE A 188 -10.25 13.60 10.63
N ALA A 189 -9.95 13.02 9.47
CA ALA A 189 -9.35 11.69 9.40
C ALA A 189 -7.99 11.65 10.10
N ARG A 190 -7.13 12.67 9.94
CA ARG A 190 -5.83 12.75 10.64
C ARG A 190 -5.99 12.77 12.17
N LEU A 191 -6.99 13.48 12.67
CA LEU A 191 -7.28 13.50 14.12
C LEU A 191 -7.76 12.12 14.60
N GLN A 192 -8.66 11.48 13.85
CA GLN A 192 -9.19 10.17 14.19
C GLN A 192 -8.15 9.04 14.10
N THR A 193 -7.16 9.18 13.22
CA THR A 193 -6.05 8.21 13.10
C THR A 193 -4.88 8.52 14.03
N GLY A 194 -5.06 9.41 15.01
CA GLY A 194 -4.00 9.76 15.97
C GLY A 194 -2.76 10.38 15.33
N GLY A 195 -2.92 11.14 14.24
CA GLY A 195 -1.81 11.72 13.47
C GLY A 195 -1.22 10.79 12.41
N GLY A 196 -1.79 9.59 12.23
CA GLY A 196 -1.41 8.65 11.16
C GLY A 196 -1.49 9.25 9.75
N GLU A 197 -0.88 8.54 8.80
CA GLU A 197 -0.80 9.01 7.43
C GLU A 197 -2.15 8.92 6.71
N VAL A 198 -2.64 10.07 6.23
CA VAL A 198 -3.89 10.16 5.47
C VAL A 198 -3.66 10.92 4.17
N GLN A 199 -4.26 10.44 3.07
CA GLN A 199 -4.27 11.16 1.79
C GLN A 199 -5.58 11.01 1.03
N MET A 200 -5.86 11.98 0.16
CA MET A 200 -6.99 11.93 -0.77
C MET A 200 -6.66 11.03 -1.97
N PHE A 201 -7.63 10.27 -2.43
CA PHE A 201 -7.49 9.38 -3.58
C PHE A 201 -8.72 9.43 -4.49
N SER A 202 -8.53 9.57 -5.80
CA SER A 202 -9.59 9.36 -6.79
C SER A 202 -9.09 8.49 -7.93
N ALA A 203 -9.66 7.27 -8.04
CA ALA A 203 -9.47 6.40 -9.18
C ALA A 203 -9.93 7.07 -10.50
N LEU A 204 -11.02 7.86 -10.44
CA LEU A 204 -11.63 8.48 -11.62
C LEU A 204 -10.80 9.67 -12.13
N LYS A 205 -10.32 10.53 -11.22
CA LYS A 205 -9.54 11.72 -11.55
C LYS A 205 -8.02 11.50 -11.48
N LYS A 206 -7.58 10.28 -11.15
CA LYS A 206 -6.18 9.90 -10.90
C LYS A 206 -5.48 10.81 -9.86
N GLN A 207 -6.25 11.33 -8.90
CA GLN A 207 -5.72 12.15 -7.81
C GLN A 207 -5.08 11.25 -6.76
N GLY A 208 -3.87 11.58 -6.29
CA GLY A 208 -3.18 10.86 -5.22
C GLY A 208 -2.60 9.50 -5.63
N VAL A 209 -2.57 9.19 -6.93
CA VAL A 209 -2.18 7.87 -7.45
C VAL A 209 -0.67 7.69 -7.43
N GLU A 210 0.08 8.70 -7.87
CA GLU A 210 1.55 8.68 -7.89
C GLU A 210 2.11 8.72 -6.47
N GLU A 211 1.54 9.54 -5.60
CA GLU A 211 1.94 9.68 -4.21
C GLU A 211 1.67 8.39 -3.42
N ALA A 212 0.52 7.75 -3.65
CA ALA A 212 0.24 6.43 -3.11
C ALA A 212 1.25 5.38 -3.62
N ALA A 213 1.47 5.30 -4.94
CA ALA A 213 2.40 4.33 -5.51
C ALA A 213 3.82 4.50 -4.97
N LEU A 214 4.32 5.74 -4.90
CA LEU A 214 5.64 6.06 -4.36
C LEU A 214 5.78 5.59 -2.91
N ARG A 215 4.76 5.84 -2.10
CA ARG A 215 4.76 5.45 -0.70
C ARG A 215 4.76 3.93 -0.52
N LEU A 216 3.96 3.22 -1.30
CA LEU A 216 3.96 1.75 -1.29
C LEU A 216 5.29 1.17 -1.80
N TRP A 217 5.93 1.82 -2.76
CA TRP A 217 7.25 1.44 -3.24
C TRP A 217 8.30 1.54 -2.11
N HIS A 218 8.29 2.63 -1.34
CA HIS A 218 9.19 2.77 -0.18
C HIS A 218 8.96 1.71 0.90
N TRP A 219 7.69 1.33 1.14
CA TRP A 219 7.38 0.26 2.10
C TRP A 219 7.87 -1.10 1.62
N ALA A 220 7.87 -1.34 0.31
CA ALA A 220 8.36 -2.57 -0.30
C ALA A 220 9.89 -2.63 -0.43
N HIS A 221 10.61 -1.50 -0.34
CA HIS A 221 12.06 -1.43 -0.54
C HIS A 221 12.76 -0.63 0.58
N PRO A 222 12.67 -1.07 1.85
CA PRO A 222 13.25 -0.34 2.97
C PRO A 222 14.76 -0.12 2.83
N ASP A 223 15.49 -1.06 2.22
CA ASP A 223 16.95 -1.03 2.07
C ASP A 223 17.45 -0.09 0.96
N THR A 224 16.53 0.53 0.21
CA THR A 224 16.88 1.50 -0.86
C THR A 224 16.70 2.95 -0.42
N LEU A 225 16.27 3.18 0.82
CA LEU A 225 16.28 4.51 1.42
C LEU A 225 17.74 4.90 1.70
N PRO A 226 18.20 6.10 1.27
CA PRO A 226 19.53 6.57 1.66
C PRO A 226 19.61 6.57 3.19
N ALA A 227 20.67 5.98 3.73
CA ALA A 227 20.93 6.02 5.16
C ALA A 227 20.89 7.49 5.62
N PRO A 228 20.13 7.84 6.67
CA PRO A 228 20.33 9.13 7.32
C PRO A 228 21.73 9.11 7.92
N ASP A 229 22.53 10.13 7.61
CA ASP A 229 23.91 10.36 8.07
C ASP A 229 25.04 9.62 7.33
N ALA A 230 25.09 9.76 6.01
CA ALA A 230 26.42 9.90 5.39
C ALA A 230 26.91 11.34 5.66
N PRO A 231 28.01 11.54 6.42
CA PRO A 231 28.57 12.88 6.57
C PRO A 231 28.94 13.43 5.19
N PRO A 232 28.77 14.75 4.95
CA PRO A 232 29.16 15.35 3.69
C PRO A 232 30.63 15.01 3.41
N PRO A 233 31.00 14.74 2.14
CA PRO A 233 32.40 14.53 1.79
C PRO A 233 33.18 15.75 2.28
N ALA A 234 34.26 15.48 3.02
CA ALA A 234 35.16 16.50 3.54
C ALA A 234 35.50 17.47 2.41
N SER A 235 35.20 18.75 2.63
CA SER A 235 35.73 19.82 1.81
C SER A 235 37.24 19.79 1.94
N ASP A 236 37.94 19.49 0.85
CA ASP A 236 39.38 19.73 0.73
C ASP A 236 39.62 21.23 0.96
N GLU A 237 40.10 21.58 2.14
CA GLU A 237 40.73 22.88 2.36
C GLU A 237 42.03 22.92 1.55
N PRO A 238 42.32 24.02 0.84
CA PRO A 238 43.63 24.20 0.22
C PRO A 238 44.66 24.41 1.33
N ASP A 239 45.68 23.56 1.32
CA ASP A 239 46.91 23.64 2.10
C ASP A 239 47.64 24.97 1.81
N ASP A 240 47.42 25.96 2.67
CA ASP A 240 48.18 27.21 2.70
C ASP A 240 49.37 27.00 3.65
N GLY A 241 50.45 26.43 3.11
CA GLY A 241 51.71 26.22 3.83
C GLY A 241 52.44 27.56 4.09
N PRO A 242 53.10 27.75 5.25
CA PRO A 242 53.72 29.03 5.57
C PRO A 242 55.15 29.15 5.05
N VAL A 243 55.42 30.32 4.44
CA VAL A 243 56.69 31.05 4.17
C VAL A 243 57.81 30.37 3.38
#